data_AF-A0A5B7C9N9-F1
#
_entry.id   AF-A0A5B7C9N9-F1
#
_cell.length_a   1.000
_cell.length_b   1.000
_cell.length_c   1.000
_cell.angle_alpha   90.00
_cell.angle_beta   90.00
_cell.angle_gamma   90.00
#
_symmetry.space_group_name_H-M   'P 1'
#
loop_
_entity.id
_entity.type
_entity.pdbx_description
1 polymer ?
#
loop_
_entity_poly.entity_id
_entity_poly.type
_entity_poly.pdbx_seq_one_letter_code
_entity_poly.pdbx_strand_id
1 'polypeptide(L)'
;MDLHSLAVIFQAALSPNPDERKAAEQSLNQFQHTQQHLVRLLQIIVDANCDMAVRQVTSIHFKNFIAKNWSPHDPDEQSKILPSDKDMVRQNILLFVHQVPPLLRVQLGECLKTIIHADYPEQWPSILHWVKNNLQDQQVYGALFVLRILSRKYEFKSDEERTPVYLIVEETFPHLLSIFNRLVQIVNPSLEVADLIKLICKIFWSSIYLEIPKQLFDPNVFNAWMVLFLNILERPVPLEGQPADPELRKSWGWWKVKKWTVHILNRLYTRFGDLKLQNPEYRSFAQMFQKNYAGKILECHLNLLNVIRIGGYLPDRVANLILQYISNSVSKVNM
;
A
#
# COMPACT_ATOMS: atom_id res chain seq x y z
N MET A 1 -26.02 -19.90 14.27
CA MET A 1 -26.88 -18.94 13.53
C MET A 1 -26.55 -19.06 12.06
N ASP A 2 -27.56 -19.21 11.22
CA ASP A 2 -27.41 -19.26 9.76
C ASP A 2 -27.16 -17.87 9.15
N LEU A 3 -26.77 -17.84 7.88
CA LEU A 3 -26.36 -16.61 7.18
C LEU A 3 -27.50 -15.60 7.07
N HIS A 4 -28.72 -16.07 6.78
CA HIS A 4 -29.88 -15.20 6.58
C HIS A 4 -30.28 -14.50 7.89
N SER A 5 -30.39 -15.25 8.99
CA SER A 5 -30.68 -14.66 10.30
C SER A 5 -29.63 -13.63 10.72
N LEU A 6 -28.35 -13.89 10.44
CA LEU A 6 -27.28 -12.94 10.75
C LEU A 6 -27.41 -11.63 9.93
N ALA A 7 -27.75 -11.73 8.64
CA ALA A 7 -27.99 -10.56 7.80
C ALA A 7 -29.20 -9.73 8.29
N VAL A 8 -30.28 -10.39 8.73
CA VAL A 8 -31.44 -9.73 9.33
C VAL A 8 -31.07 -8.98 10.61
N ILE A 9 -30.20 -9.55 11.45
CA ILE A 9 -29.72 -8.85 12.66
C ILE A 9 -28.89 -7.62 12.28
N PHE A 10 -28.03 -7.70 11.27
CA PHE A 10 -27.29 -6.53 10.79
C PHE A 10 -28.21 -5.47 10.17
N GLN A 11 -29.29 -5.87 9.51
CA GLN A 11 -30.32 -4.94 9.04
C GLN A 11 -31.01 -4.23 10.23
N ALA A 12 -31.35 -4.96 11.29
CA ALA A 12 -31.94 -4.38 12.50
C ALA A 12 -30.97 -3.43 13.23
N ALA A 13 -29.66 -3.70 13.18
CA ALA A 13 -28.63 -2.80 13.71
C ALA A 13 -28.55 -1.44 12.98
N LEU A 14 -29.18 -1.32 11.81
CA LEU A 14 -29.31 -0.07 11.04
C LEU A 14 -30.65 0.65 11.26
N SER A 15 -31.56 0.07 12.05
CA SER A 15 -32.90 0.63 12.26
C SER A 15 -32.84 2.04 12.86
N PRO A 16 -33.73 2.98 12.47
CA PRO A 16 -33.85 4.26 13.16
C PRO A 16 -34.35 4.09 14.61
N ASN A 17 -35.02 2.96 14.92
CA ASN A 17 -35.52 2.65 16.25
C ASN A 17 -34.35 2.29 17.21
N PRO A 18 -34.12 3.04 18.31
CA PRO A 18 -33.05 2.75 19.26
C PRO A 18 -33.16 1.37 19.93
N ASP A 19 -34.37 0.89 20.21
CA ASP A 19 -34.57 -0.38 20.91
C ASP A 19 -34.23 -1.57 20.02
N GLU A 20 -34.62 -1.51 18.74
CA GLU A 20 -34.26 -2.53 17.74
C GLU A 20 -32.75 -2.60 17.52
N ARG A 21 -32.07 -1.45 17.42
CA ARG A 21 -30.61 -1.41 17.30
C ARG A 21 -29.93 -2.04 18.50
N LYS A 22 -30.36 -1.68 19.71
CA LYS A 22 -29.78 -2.20 20.95
C LYS A 22 -29.99 -3.72 21.07
N ALA A 23 -31.17 -4.22 20.70
CA ALA A 23 -31.45 -5.66 20.68
C ALA A 23 -30.59 -6.40 19.64
N ALA A 24 -30.38 -5.82 18.46
CA ALA A 24 -29.51 -6.37 17.44
C ALA A 24 -28.05 -6.43 17.90
N GLU A 25 -27.52 -5.36 18.50
CA GLU A 25 -26.16 -5.33 19.04
C GLU A 25 -25.95 -6.35 20.17
N GLN A 26 -26.93 -6.50 21.07
CA GLN A 26 -26.91 -7.53 22.11
C GLN A 26 -26.87 -8.93 21.50
N SER A 27 -27.67 -9.19 20.46
CA SER A 27 -27.67 -10.46 19.75
C SER A 27 -26.31 -10.73 19.11
N LEU A 28 -25.72 -9.76 18.39
CA LEU A 28 -24.38 -9.90 17.80
C LEU A 28 -23.34 -10.25 18.87
N ASN A 29 -23.39 -9.58 20.03
CA ASN A 29 -22.47 -9.85 21.13
C ASN A 29 -22.60 -11.27 21.72
N GLN A 30 -23.79 -11.86 21.70
CA GLN A 30 -24.02 -13.24 22.16
C GLN A 30 -23.43 -14.26 21.18
N PHE A 31 -23.52 -14.02 19.86
CA PHE A 31 -23.12 -14.98 18.84
C PHE A 31 -21.70 -14.79 18.29
N GLN A 32 -21.00 -13.73 18.67
CA GLN A 32 -19.70 -13.36 18.09
C GLN A 32 -18.58 -14.42 18.27
N HIS A 33 -18.73 -15.33 19.26
CA HIS A 33 -17.78 -16.41 19.54
C HIS A 33 -18.24 -17.78 19.03
N THR A 34 -19.34 -17.85 18.28
CA THR A 34 -19.81 -19.11 17.70
C THR A 34 -18.95 -19.54 16.52
N GLN A 35 -18.81 -20.86 16.33
CA GLN A 35 -18.03 -21.42 15.23
C GLN A 35 -18.54 -20.90 13.87
N GLN A 36 -17.61 -20.61 12.95
CA GLN A 36 -17.85 -20.04 11.62
C GLN A 36 -18.45 -18.62 11.62
N HIS A 37 -18.55 -17.95 12.77
CA HIS A 37 -19.12 -16.59 12.82
C HIS A 37 -18.37 -15.65 11.86
N LEU A 38 -17.03 -15.64 11.92
CA LEU A 38 -16.19 -14.82 11.03
C LEU A 38 -16.35 -15.16 9.55
N VAL A 39 -16.50 -16.45 9.24
CA VAL A 39 -16.69 -16.91 7.86
C VAL A 39 -18.04 -16.40 7.32
N ARG A 40 -19.10 -16.45 8.14
CA ARG A 40 -20.42 -15.93 7.77
C ARG A 40 -20.41 -14.41 7.61
N LEU A 41 -19.70 -13.67 8.47
CA LEU A 41 -19.50 -12.23 8.29
C LEU A 41 -18.84 -11.93 6.94
N LEU A 42 -17.78 -12.66 6.60
CA LEU A 42 -17.10 -12.49 5.32
C LEU A 42 -18.03 -12.82 4.13
N GLN A 43 -18.83 -13.89 4.22
CA GLN A 43 -19.84 -14.24 3.21
C GLN A 43 -20.84 -13.11 2.97
N ILE A 44 -21.38 -12.49 4.03
CA ILE A 44 -22.28 -11.33 3.90
C ILE A 44 -21.56 -10.17 3.21
N ILE A 45 -20.33 -9.86 3.61
CA ILE A 45 -19.55 -8.73 3.05
C ILE A 45 -19.35 -8.88 1.53
N VAL A 46 -19.13 -10.10 1.06
CA VAL A 46 -18.79 -10.37 -0.36
C VAL A 46 -20.01 -10.64 -1.21
N ASP A 47 -21.15 -11.01 -0.62
CA ASP A 47 -22.39 -11.27 -1.35
C ASP A 47 -22.91 -10.00 -2.03
N ALA A 48 -22.87 -9.99 -3.36
CA ALA A 48 -23.34 -8.88 -4.18
C ALA A 48 -24.86 -8.70 -4.13
N ASN A 49 -25.62 -9.72 -3.70
CA ASN A 49 -27.07 -9.65 -3.57
C ASN A 49 -27.52 -9.05 -2.23
N CYS A 50 -26.60 -8.93 -1.27
CA CYS A 50 -26.88 -8.31 0.02
C CYS A 50 -26.85 -6.77 -0.10
N ASP A 51 -27.76 -6.10 0.62
CA ASP A 51 -27.83 -4.64 0.63
C ASP A 51 -26.49 -4.00 1.04
N MET A 52 -26.11 -2.91 0.38
CA MET A 52 -24.80 -2.28 0.59
C MET A 52 -24.63 -1.76 2.03
N ALA A 53 -25.70 -1.28 2.67
CA ALA A 53 -25.64 -0.79 4.04
C ALA A 53 -25.40 -1.94 5.02
N VAL A 54 -26.04 -3.09 4.80
CA VAL A 54 -25.79 -4.33 5.56
C VAL A 54 -24.34 -4.78 5.40
N ARG A 55 -23.86 -4.89 4.16
CA ARG A 55 -22.47 -5.27 3.86
C ARG A 55 -21.47 -4.34 4.54
N GLN A 56 -21.76 -3.04 4.53
CA GLN A 56 -20.91 -2.03 5.16
C GLN A 56 -20.86 -2.20 6.68
N VAL A 57 -22.00 -2.28 7.37
CA VAL A 57 -22.01 -2.46 8.83
C VAL A 57 -21.39 -3.79 9.24
N THR A 58 -21.61 -4.86 8.48
CA THR A 58 -20.96 -6.16 8.70
C THR A 58 -19.45 -6.05 8.54
N SER A 59 -18.95 -5.33 7.52
CA SER A 59 -17.51 -5.14 7.31
C SER A 59 -16.85 -4.34 8.44
N ILE A 60 -17.56 -3.37 9.01
CA ILE A 60 -17.09 -2.60 10.17
C ILE A 60 -17.05 -3.48 11.42
N HIS A 61 -18.10 -4.28 11.65
CA HIS A 61 -18.15 -5.22 12.76
C HIS A 61 -17.04 -6.28 12.67
N PHE A 62 -16.85 -6.86 11.48
CA PHE A 62 -15.78 -7.82 11.19
C PHE A 62 -14.40 -7.24 11.49
N LYS A 63 -14.12 -6.02 11.02
CA LYS A 63 -12.87 -5.32 11.31
C LYS A 63 -12.66 -5.09 12.81
N ASN A 64 -13.67 -4.58 13.51
CA ASN A 64 -13.56 -4.32 14.95
C ASN A 64 -13.33 -5.60 15.74
N PHE A 65 -13.98 -6.70 15.35
CA PHE A 65 -13.81 -7.99 15.98
C PHE A 65 -12.40 -8.57 15.75
N ILE A 66 -11.87 -8.52 14.52
CA ILE A 66 -10.50 -8.93 14.21
C ILE A 66 -9.49 -8.09 14.99
N ALA A 67 -9.65 -6.76 14.99
CA ALA A 67 -8.75 -5.85 15.70
C ALA A 67 -8.68 -6.16 17.21
N LYS A 68 -9.81 -6.56 17.81
CA LYS A 68 -9.90 -6.88 19.24
C LYS A 68 -9.40 -8.30 19.58
N ASN A 69 -9.73 -9.29 18.75
CA ASN A 69 -9.63 -10.69 19.16
C ASN A 69 -8.57 -11.51 18.39
N TRP A 70 -7.95 -10.99 17.32
CA TRP A 70 -7.01 -11.76 16.51
C TRP A 70 -5.71 -12.08 17.23
N SER A 71 -5.12 -11.08 17.87
CA SER A 71 -3.97 -11.21 18.75
C SER A 71 -4.19 -10.31 19.96
N PRO A 72 -4.71 -10.86 21.08
CA PRO A 72 -4.89 -10.10 22.31
C PRO A 72 -3.58 -9.43 22.76
N HIS A 73 -3.69 -8.26 23.37
CA HIS A 73 -2.52 -7.49 23.81
C HIS A 73 -1.91 -8.05 25.10
N ASP A 74 -2.73 -8.72 25.91
CA ASP A 74 -2.32 -9.41 27.13
C ASP A 74 -1.84 -10.84 26.78
N PRO A 75 -0.59 -11.21 27.09
CA PRO A 75 -0.08 -12.57 26.88
C PRO A 75 -0.92 -13.66 27.56
N ASP A 76 -1.62 -13.30 28.65
CA ASP A 76 -2.46 -14.22 29.41
C ASP A 76 -3.88 -14.35 28.82
N GLU A 77 -4.29 -13.44 27.92
CA GLU A 77 -5.59 -13.51 27.25
C GLU A 77 -5.49 -14.37 25.98
N GLN A 78 -6.15 -15.53 25.98
CA GLN A 78 -6.23 -16.37 24.78
C GLN A 78 -7.13 -15.73 23.71
N SER A 79 -6.71 -15.86 22.45
CA SER A 79 -7.51 -15.49 21.28
C SER A 79 -8.87 -16.16 21.36
N LYS A 80 -9.94 -15.36 21.36
CA LYS A 80 -11.34 -15.83 21.35
C LYS A 80 -11.78 -16.35 19.98
N ILE A 81 -10.87 -16.40 19.01
CA ILE A 81 -11.07 -16.92 17.67
C ILE A 81 -10.47 -18.33 17.58
N LEU A 82 -11.27 -19.28 17.13
CA LEU A 82 -10.83 -20.66 16.89
C LEU A 82 -9.73 -20.70 15.80
N PRO A 83 -8.71 -21.56 15.94
CA PRO A 83 -7.64 -21.69 14.94
C PRO A 83 -8.15 -22.00 13.53
N SER A 84 -9.15 -22.87 13.40
CA SER A 84 -9.79 -23.20 12.12
C SER A 84 -10.47 -22.00 11.47
N ASP A 85 -11.15 -21.16 12.26
CA ASP A 85 -11.76 -19.92 11.76
C ASP A 85 -10.69 -18.91 11.32
N LYS A 86 -9.54 -18.85 12.01
CA LYS A 86 -8.39 -18.03 11.57
C LYS A 86 -7.86 -18.49 10.21
N ASP A 87 -7.68 -19.80 10.01
CA ASP A 87 -7.22 -20.36 8.73
C ASP A 87 -8.20 -20.03 7.59
N MET A 88 -9.50 -20.21 7.82
CA MET A 88 -10.53 -19.88 6.83
C MET A 88 -10.54 -18.39 6.50
N VAL A 89 -10.43 -17.51 7.50
CA VAL A 89 -10.35 -16.06 7.26
C VAL A 89 -9.12 -15.71 6.43
N ARG A 90 -7.94 -16.25 6.78
CA ARG A 90 -6.69 -16.03 6.03
C ARG A 90 -6.83 -16.41 4.57
N GLN A 91 -7.38 -17.58 4.27
CA GLN A 91 -7.54 -18.05 2.89
C GLN A 91 -8.55 -17.21 2.10
N ASN A 92 -9.72 -16.92 2.67
CA ASN A 92 -10.80 -16.27 1.94
C ASN A 92 -10.59 -14.76 1.77
N ILE A 93 -10.00 -14.07 2.76
CA ILE A 93 -9.86 -12.61 2.69
C ILE A 93 -9.00 -12.15 1.50
N LEU A 94 -7.99 -12.94 1.12
CA LEU A 94 -7.13 -12.67 -0.04
C LEU A 94 -7.90 -12.75 -1.36
N LEU A 95 -8.83 -13.70 -1.47
CA LEU A 95 -9.64 -13.91 -2.69
C LEU A 95 -10.65 -12.77 -2.91
N PHE A 96 -11.20 -12.22 -1.83
CA PHE A 96 -12.31 -11.29 -1.93
C PHE A 96 -11.94 -9.80 -1.84
N VAL A 97 -10.75 -9.46 -1.33
CA VAL A 97 -10.35 -8.05 -1.16
C VAL A 97 -10.39 -7.24 -2.47
N HIS A 98 -10.10 -7.89 -3.61
CA HIS A 98 -10.14 -7.24 -4.92
C HIS A 98 -11.56 -7.21 -5.54
N GLN A 99 -12.47 -8.08 -5.08
CA GLN A 99 -13.82 -8.24 -5.65
C GLN A 99 -14.84 -7.26 -5.04
N VAL A 100 -14.60 -6.81 -3.80
CA VAL A 100 -15.52 -5.91 -3.10
C VAL A 100 -15.36 -4.45 -3.54
N PRO A 101 -16.42 -3.62 -3.45
CA PRO A 101 -16.34 -2.18 -3.71
C PRO A 101 -15.32 -1.44 -2.82
N PRO A 102 -14.82 -0.26 -3.22
CA PRO A 102 -13.81 0.49 -2.47
C PRO A 102 -14.15 0.72 -0.99
N LEU A 103 -15.43 0.99 -0.69
CA LEU A 103 -15.93 1.22 0.67
C LEU A 103 -15.68 0.03 1.61
N LEU A 104 -15.94 -1.18 1.12
CA LEU A 104 -15.74 -2.43 1.88
C LEU A 104 -14.26 -2.84 1.85
N ARG A 105 -13.57 -2.59 0.73
CA ARG A 105 -12.13 -2.88 0.58
C ARG A 105 -11.28 -2.19 1.62
N VAL A 106 -11.60 -0.96 1.99
CA VAL A 106 -10.90 -0.23 3.06
C VAL A 106 -11.03 -0.97 4.40
N GLN A 107 -12.20 -1.50 4.72
CA GLN A 107 -12.40 -2.27 5.97
C GLN A 107 -11.65 -3.61 5.94
N LEU A 108 -11.75 -4.36 4.83
CA LEU A 108 -11.00 -5.61 4.66
C LEU A 108 -9.48 -5.37 4.65
N GLY A 109 -9.02 -4.24 4.13
CA GLY A 109 -7.62 -3.82 4.16
C GLY A 109 -7.08 -3.61 5.58
N GLU A 110 -7.87 -3.00 6.46
CA GLU A 110 -7.49 -2.89 7.88
C GLU A 110 -7.50 -4.27 8.58
N CYS A 111 -8.43 -5.16 8.22
CA CYS A 111 -8.40 -6.55 8.72
C CYS A 111 -7.11 -7.27 8.29
N LEU A 112 -6.79 -7.22 6.99
CA LEU A 112 -5.56 -7.79 6.42
C LEU A 112 -4.32 -7.24 7.12
N LYS A 113 -4.28 -5.93 7.39
CA LYS A 113 -3.19 -5.31 8.12
C LYS A 113 -3.03 -5.89 9.52
N THR A 114 -4.11 -6.01 10.29
CA THR A 114 -4.05 -6.65 11.62
C THR A 114 -3.53 -8.08 11.54
N ILE A 115 -4.08 -8.88 10.62
CA ILE A 115 -3.71 -10.29 10.45
C ILE A 115 -2.24 -10.42 10.02
N ILE A 116 -1.79 -9.65 9.03
CA ILE A 116 -0.39 -9.67 8.55
C ILE A 116 0.58 -9.22 9.64
N HIS A 117 0.20 -8.22 10.45
CA HIS A 117 1.04 -7.76 11.55
C HIS A 117 1.23 -8.83 12.62
N ALA A 118 0.19 -9.62 12.90
CA ALA A 118 0.23 -10.70 13.89
C ALA A 118 0.90 -11.98 13.36
N ASP A 119 0.57 -12.41 12.13
CA ASP A 119 0.81 -13.80 11.70
C ASP A 119 2.00 -13.95 10.73
N TYR A 120 2.44 -12.90 10.02
CA TYR A 120 3.54 -13.01 9.05
C TYR A 120 4.90 -12.64 9.67
N PRO A 121 6.01 -13.35 9.40
CA PRO A 121 6.14 -14.50 8.51
C PRO A 121 5.88 -15.86 9.16
N GLU A 122 5.87 -15.98 10.48
CA GLU A 122 6.00 -17.27 11.17
C GLU A 122 4.75 -18.16 11.02
N GLN A 123 3.56 -17.59 11.19
CA GLN A 123 2.29 -18.34 11.17
C GLN A 123 1.62 -18.33 9.79
N TRP A 124 1.96 -17.38 8.93
CA TRP A 124 1.37 -17.26 7.60
C TRP A 124 2.39 -17.01 6.47
N PRO A 125 3.41 -17.87 6.30
CA PRO A 125 4.45 -17.68 5.29
C PRO A 125 3.92 -17.77 3.85
N SER A 126 2.84 -18.54 3.63
CA SER A 126 2.24 -18.77 2.30
C SER A 126 1.68 -17.52 1.63
N ILE A 127 1.45 -16.43 2.38
CA ILE A 127 0.99 -15.15 1.81
C ILE A 127 1.97 -14.59 0.78
N LEU A 128 3.29 -14.76 0.98
CA LEU A 128 4.29 -14.27 0.03
C LEU A 128 4.22 -15.06 -1.29
N HIS A 129 4.04 -16.37 -1.21
CA HIS A 129 3.84 -17.22 -2.39
C HIS A 129 2.56 -16.83 -3.14
N TRP A 130 1.46 -16.57 -2.41
CA TRP A 130 0.22 -16.07 -3.01
C TRP A 130 0.43 -14.74 -3.74
N VAL A 131 1.15 -13.79 -3.12
CA VAL A 131 1.47 -12.49 -3.76
C VAL A 131 2.29 -12.70 -5.03
N LYS A 132 3.36 -13.51 -4.98
CA LYS A 132 4.23 -13.78 -6.14
C LYS A 132 3.46 -14.33 -7.34
N ASN A 133 2.57 -15.29 -7.09
CA ASN A 133 1.76 -15.89 -8.14
C ASN A 133 0.76 -14.89 -8.73
N ASN A 134 0.06 -14.13 -7.87
CA ASN A 134 -0.99 -13.21 -8.31
C ASN A 134 -0.45 -11.90 -8.92
N LEU A 135 0.84 -11.57 -8.74
CA LEU A 135 1.49 -10.49 -9.51
C LEU A 135 1.65 -10.83 -11.00
N GLN A 136 1.69 -12.11 -11.35
CA GLN A 136 1.88 -12.58 -12.72
C GLN A 136 0.55 -12.86 -13.45
N ASP A 137 -0.55 -12.90 -12.69
CA ASP A 137 -1.89 -13.26 -13.18
C ASP A 137 -2.80 -12.02 -13.33
N GLN A 138 -4.08 -12.23 -13.62
CA GLN A 138 -5.10 -11.18 -13.81
C GLN A 138 -5.41 -10.38 -12.53
N GLN A 139 -5.00 -10.85 -11.35
CA GLN A 139 -5.29 -10.24 -10.05
C GLN A 139 -4.21 -9.26 -9.55
N VAL A 140 -3.50 -8.58 -10.47
CA VAL A 140 -2.37 -7.68 -10.15
C VAL A 140 -2.72 -6.66 -9.06
N TYR A 141 -3.91 -6.06 -9.11
CA TYR A 141 -4.31 -5.07 -8.10
C TYR A 141 -4.39 -5.67 -6.70
N GLY A 142 -4.99 -6.85 -6.54
CA GLY A 142 -5.11 -7.55 -5.26
C GLY A 142 -3.74 -7.91 -4.68
N ALA A 143 -2.86 -8.44 -5.52
CA ALA A 143 -1.49 -8.76 -5.14
C ALA A 143 -0.70 -7.52 -4.70
N LEU A 144 -0.77 -6.42 -5.45
CA LEU A 144 -0.14 -5.14 -5.09
C LEU A 144 -0.72 -4.57 -3.79
N PHE A 145 -2.02 -4.72 -3.55
CA PHE A 145 -2.66 -4.25 -2.33
C PHE A 145 -2.14 -4.99 -1.10
N VAL A 146 -2.06 -6.32 -1.16
CA VAL A 146 -1.52 -7.16 -0.08
C VAL A 146 -0.02 -6.91 0.11
N LEU A 147 0.75 -6.86 -0.98
CA LEU A 147 2.18 -6.56 -0.94
C LEU A 147 2.46 -5.19 -0.33
N ARG A 148 1.63 -4.19 -0.63
CA ARG A 148 1.74 -2.86 -0.01
C ARG A 148 1.64 -2.93 1.51
N ILE A 149 0.77 -3.78 2.06
CA ILE A 149 0.61 -3.97 3.50
C ILE A 149 1.84 -4.70 4.07
N LEU A 150 2.27 -5.79 3.43
CA LEU A 150 3.49 -6.54 3.81
C LEU A 150 4.72 -5.62 3.85
N SER A 151 5.00 -4.86 2.80
CA SER A 151 6.14 -3.95 2.79
C SER A 151 6.00 -2.83 3.83
N ARG A 152 4.78 -2.37 4.14
CA ARG A 152 4.57 -1.34 5.18
C ARG A 152 4.94 -1.83 6.58
N LYS A 153 4.67 -3.10 6.87
CA LYS A 153 4.95 -3.71 8.19
C LYS A 153 6.40 -3.47 8.60
N TYR A 154 7.32 -3.53 7.64
CA TYR A 154 8.76 -3.41 7.84
C TYR A 154 9.32 -2.01 7.52
N GLU A 155 8.48 -1.02 7.22
CA GLU A 155 8.93 0.32 6.79
C GLU A 155 9.83 0.98 7.86
N PHE A 156 9.52 0.80 9.14
CA PHE A 156 10.23 1.42 10.27
C PHE A 156 10.94 0.42 11.20
N LYS A 157 11.12 -0.82 10.75
CA LYS A 157 11.74 -1.90 11.54
C LYS A 157 13.26 -1.84 11.51
N SER A 158 13.93 -2.22 12.60
CA SER A 158 15.39 -2.30 12.71
C SER A 158 15.96 -3.42 11.82
N ASP A 159 17.25 -3.38 11.52
CA ASP A 159 17.90 -4.31 10.58
C ASP A 159 17.70 -5.78 10.96
N GLU A 160 17.71 -6.10 12.25
CA GLU A 160 17.43 -7.45 12.78
C GLU A 160 16.02 -7.94 12.43
N GLU A 161 15.03 -7.04 12.51
CA GLU A 161 13.62 -7.33 12.20
C GLU A 161 13.30 -7.19 10.69
N ARG A 162 14.27 -6.76 9.86
CA ARG A 162 14.09 -6.54 8.42
C ARG A 162 14.37 -7.77 7.55
N THR A 163 14.86 -8.87 8.12
CA THR A 163 15.10 -10.12 7.38
C THR A 163 13.90 -10.52 6.48
N PRO A 164 12.63 -10.45 6.93
CA PRO A 164 11.49 -10.79 6.07
C PRO A 164 11.30 -9.84 4.89
N VAL A 165 11.63 -8.54 5.02
CA VAL A 165 11.49 -7.60 3.89
C VAL A 165 12.52 -7.85 2.80
N TYR A 166 13.69 -8.40 3.12
CA TYR A 166 14.68 -8.80 2.11
C TYR A 166 14.15 -9.93 1.23
N LEU A 167 13.53 -10.95 1.83
CA LEU A 167 12.88 -12.03 1.09
C LEU A 167 11.70 -11.51 0.25
N ILE A 168 10.88 -10.61 0.81
CA ILE A 168 9.79 -9.96 0.05
C ILE A 168 10.34 -9.26 -1.19
N VAL A 169 11.43 -8.49 -1.05
CA VAL A 169 12.04 -7.76 -2.17
C VAL A 169 12.56 -8.73 -3.22
N GLU A 170 13.35 -9.72 -2.81
CA GLU A 170 13.94 -10.71 -3.71
C GLU A 170 12.87 -11.45 -4.55
N GLU A 171 11.78 -11.88 -3.91
CA GLU A 171 10.73 -12.65 -4.55
C GLU A 171 9.76 -11.81 -5.40
N THR A 172 9.65 -10.49 -5.16
CA THR A 172 8.60 -9.67 -5.78
C THR A 172 9.11 -8.56 -6.69
N PHE A 173 10.30 -7.99 -6.45
CA PHE A 173 10.78 -6.83 -7.20
C PHE A 173 11.00 -7.08 -8.70
N PRO A 174 11.49 -8.24 -9.16
CA PRO A 174 11.57 -8.54 -10.59
C PRO A 174 10.20 -8.44 -11.29
N HIS A 175 9.16 -8.99 -10.65
CA HIS A 175 7.78 -8.92 -11.15
C HIS A 175 7.23 -7.48 -11.08
N LEU A 176 7.45 -6.78 -9.97
CA LEU A 176 7.05 -5.37 -9.84
C LEU A 176 7.68 -4.49 -10.90
N LEU A 177 8.98 -4.67 -11.18
CA LEU A 177 9.70 -3.90 -12.19
C LEU A 177 9.11 -4.15 -13.59
N SER A 178 8.81 -5.41 -13.93
CA SER A 178 8.17 -5.78 -15.20
C SER A 178 6.79 -5.14 -15.36
N ILE A 179 5.95 -5.23 -14.32
CA ILE A 179 4.63 -4.59 -14.29
C ILE A 179 4.79 -3.08 -14.44
N PHE A 180 5.72 -2.48 -13.69
CA PHE A 180 5.93 -1.05 -13.68
C PHE A 180 6.33 -0.54 -15.07
N ASN A 181 7.27 -1.21 -15.72
CA ASN A 181 7.69 -0.92 -17.09
C ASN A 181 6.52 -0.97 -18.06
N ARG A 182 5.70 -2.03 -18.01
CA ARG A 182 4.50 -2.16 -18.86
C ARG A 182 3.51 -1.02 -18.64
N LEU A 183 3.24 -0.65 -17.39
CA LEU A 183 2.27 0.41 -17.06
C LEU A 183 2.75 1.79 -17.51
N VAL A 184 4.04 2.09 -17.37
CA VAL A 184 4.63 3.38 -17.76
C VAL A 184 4.59 3.59 -19.29
N GLN A 185 4.65 2.51 -20.07
CA GLN A 185 4.60 2.55 -21.54
C GLN A 185 3.20 2.77 -22.13
N ILE A 186 2.13 2.67 -21.33
CA ILE A 186 0.76 2.89 -21.82
C ILE A 186 0.61 4.36 -22.23
N VAL A 187 0.27 4.63 -23.49
CA VAL A 187 0.19 5.99 -24.06
C VAL A 187 -0.95 6.81 -23.47
N ASN A 188 -2.15 6.22 -23.36
CA ASN A 188 -3.35 6.85 -22.80
C ASN A 188 -3.84 6.07 -21.57
N PRO A 189 -3.17 6.20 -20.41
CA PRO A 189 -3.45 5.37 -19.26
C PRO A 189 -4.69 5.85 -18.48
N SER A 190 -5.49 4.90 -18.01
CA SER A 190 -6.64 5.17 -17.15
C SER A 190 -6.22 5.55 -15.72
N LEU A 191 -7.16 6.05 -14.90
CA LEU A 191 -6.88 6.32 -13.48
C LEU A 191 -6.51 5.07 -12.67
N GLU A 192 -6.99 3.90 -13.09
CA GLU A 192 -6.62 2.63 -12.48
C GLU A 192 -5.12 2.34 -12.66
N VAL A 193 -4.55 2.68 -13.81
CA VAL A 193 -3.10 2.58 -14.06
C VAL A 193 -2.33 3.50 -13.09
N ALA A 194 -2.82 4.73 -12.85
CA ALA A 194 -2.21 5.63 -11.87
C ALA A 194 -2.23 5.03 -10.46
N ASP A 195 -3.32 4.36 -10.09
CA ASP A 195 -3.44 3.71 -8.79
C ASP A 195 -2.49 2.50 -8.64
N LEU A 196 -2.30 1.70 -9.69
CA LEU A 196 -1.32 0.61 -9.72
C LEU A 196 0.11 1.14 -9.59
N ILE A 197 0.50 2.13 -10.40
CA ILE A 197 1.82 2.77 -10.32
C ILE A 197 2.05 3.34 -8.92
N LYS A 198 1.07 4.04 -8.36
CA LYS A 198 1.14 4.59 -7.01
C LYS A 198 1.37 3.50 -5.96
N LEU A 199 0.72 2.33 -6.08
CA LEU A 199 0.97 1.20 -5.18
C LEU A 199 2.41 0.69 -5.31
N ILE A 200 2.92 0.53 -6.53
CA ILE A 200 4.31 0.12 -6.79
C ILE A 200 5.30 1.11 -6.18
N CYS A 201 5.12 2.43 -6.39
CA CYS A 201 5.96 3.44 -5.77
C CYS A 201 5.93 3.36 -4.23
N LYS A 202 4.76 3.14 -3.64
CA LYS A 202 4.64 3.01 -2.19
C LYS A 202 5.26 1.72 -1.64
N ILE A 203 5.23 0.63 -2.40
CA ILE A 203 5.93 -0.61 -2.06
C ILE A 203 7.44 -0.36 -2.08
N PHE A 204 7.96 0.21 -3.18
CA PHE A 204 9.38 0.56 -3.30
C PHE A 204 9.83 1.46 -2.15
N TRP A 205 9.07 2.52 -1.87
CA TRP A 205 9.31 3.43 -0.74
C TRP A 205 9.45 2.69 0.59
N SER A 206 8.47 1.86 0.95
CA SER A 206 8.50 1.14 2.23
C SER A 206 9.70 0.18 2.30
N SER A 207 10.06 -0.46 1.19
CA SER A 207 11.20 -1.37 1.13
C SER A 207 12.53 -0.66 1.30
N ILE A 208 12.68 0.58 0.81
CA ILE A 208 13.95 1.33 0.89
C ILE A 208 14.01 2.35 2.05
N TYR A 209 12.97 2.44 2.88
CA TYR A 209 12.82 3.59 3.78
C TYR A 209 14.02 3.77 4.72
N LEU A 210 14.46 2.71 5.41
CA LEU A 210 15.63 2.77 6.30
C LEU A 210 16.93 2.32 5.64
N GLU A 211 16.87 1.30 4.80
CA GLU A 211 18.03 0.65 4.19
C GLU A 211 17.78 0.33 2.72
N ILE A 212 18.84 0.20 1.92
CA ILE A 212 18.75 -0.26 0.54
C ILE A 212 18.78 -1.80 0.53
N PRO A 213 17.75 -2.49 0.00
CA PRO A 213 17.80 -3.93 -0.19
C PRO A 213 18.98 -4.37 -1.06
N LYS A 214 19.62 -5.49 -0.74
CA LYS A 214 20.84 -5.99 -1.40
C LYS A 214 20.76 -6.00 -2.93
N GLN A 215 19.63 -6.44 -3.48
CA GLN A 215 19.35 -6.43 -4.92
C GLN A 215 19.55 -5.06 -5.59
N LEU A 216 19.25 -3.95 -4.90
CA LEU A 216 19.33 -2.61 -5.46
C LEU A 216 20.76 -2.03 -5.45
N PHE A 217 21.74 -2.75 -4.89
CA PHE A 217 23.15 -2.41 -5.09
C PHE A 217 23.67 -2.84 -6.46
N ASP A 218 22.98 -3.77 -7.15
CA ASP A 218 23.30 -4.09 -8.54
C ASP A 218 23.00 -2.87 -9.44
N PRO A 219 24.00 -2.33 -10.16
CA PRO A 219 23.81 -1.13 -10.97
C PRO A 219 22.78 -1.28 -12.09
N ASN A 220 22.64 -2.47 -12.69
CA ASN A 220 21.69 -2.72 -13.77
C ASN A 220 20.26 -2.75 -13.23
N VAL A 221 20.05 -3.44 -12.10
CA VAL A 221 18.75 -3.49 -11.42
C VAL A 221 18.34 -2.10 -10.97
N PHE A 222 19.24 -1.36 -10.33
CA PHE A 222 18.96 0.00 -9.87
C PHE A 222 18.67 0.95 -11.04
N ASN A 223 19.45 0.87 -12.13
CA ASN A 223 19.23 1.67 -13.33
C ASN A 223 17.84 1.44 -13.92
N ALA A 224 17.38 0.19 -13.99
CA ALA A 224 16.05 -0.14 -14.51
C ALA A 224 14.92 0.56 -13.72
N TRP A 225 15.02 0.62 -12.39
CA TRP A 225 14.09 1.38 -11.56
C TRP A 225 14.20 2.89 -11.79
N MET A 226 15.43 3.41 -11.85
CA MET A 226 15.68 4.84 -12.03
C MET A 226 15.14 5.38 -13.36
N VAL A 227 15.31 4.62 -14.45
CA VAL A 227 14.75 4.98 -15.77
C VAL A 227 13.23 5.15 -15.69
N LEU A 228 12.52 4.25 -15.00
CA LEU A 228 11.06 4.34 -14.85
C LEU A 228 10.63 5.53 -13.98
N PHE A 229 11.34 5.80 -12.88
CA PHE A 229 11.06 6.97 -12.06
C PHE A 229 11.30 8.29 -12.80
N LEU A 230 12.39 8.39 -13.56
CA LEU A 230 12.68 9.57 -14.39
C LEU A 230 11.63 9.74 -15.49
N ASN A 231 11.23 8.66 -16.17
CA ASN A 231 10.16 8.71 -17.17
C ASN A 231 8.85 9.28 -16.58
N ILE A 232 8.49 8.89 -15.35
CA ILE A 232 7.31 9.46 -14.66
C ILE A 232 7.47 10.94 -14.34
N LEU A 233 8.66 11.40 -13.98
CA LEU A 233 8.89 12.82 -13.72
C LEU A 233 8.78 13.64 -15.01
N GLU A 234 9.35 13.16 -16.10
CA GLU A 234 9.35 13.84 -17.40
C GLU A 234 7.98 13.80 -18.08
N ARG A 235 7.24 12.70 -17.93
CA ARG A 235 5.94 12.53 -18.58
C ARG A 235 4.94 13.59 -18.08
N PRO A 236 4.25 14.31 -18.98
CA PRO A 236 3.22 15.25 -18.58
C PRO A 236 2.07 14.54 -17.88
N VAL A 237 1.49 15.19 -16.87
CA VAL A 237 0.27 14.69 -16.23
C VAL A 237 -0.86 14.77 -17.27
N PRO A 238 -1.62 13.69 -17.52
CA PRO A 238 -2.78 13.75 -18.41
C PRO A 238 -3.72 14.89 -18.03
N LEU A 239 -4.39 15.53 -18.99
CA LEU A 239 -5.39 16.57 -18.69
C LEU A 239 -6.81 16.00 -18.66
N GLU A 240 -7.05 14.94 -19.43
CA GLU A 240 -8.32 14.25 -19.51
C GLU A 240 -8.72 13.65 -18.15
N GLY A 241 -9.93 13.92 -17.69
CA GLY A 241 -10.46 13.46 -16.41
C GLY A 241 -9.86 14.16 -15.18
N GLN A 242 -9.04 15.21 -15.37
CA GLN A 242 -8.53 15.99 -14.24
C GLN A 242 -9.65 16.82 -13.59
N PRO A 243 -9.84 16.75 -12.26
CA PRO A 243 -10.88 17.54 -11.59
C PRO A 243 -10.70 19.05 -11.76
N ALA A 244 -11.80 19.76 -11.99
CA ALA A 244 -11.83 21.23 -12.02
C ALA A 244 -11.61 21.84 -10.63
N ASP A 245 -12.20 21.21 -9.60
CA ASP A 245 -12.05 21.59 -8.20
C ASP A 245 -10.57 21.45 -7.74
N PRO A 246 -9.92 22.53 -7.25
CA PRO A 246 -8.56 22.50 -6.74
C PRO A 246 -8.31 21.44 -5.66
N GLU A 247 -9.29 21.23 -4.76
CA GLU A 247 -9.17 20.30 -3.64
C GLU A 247 -9.19 18.84 -4.10
N LEU A 248 -9.98 18.53 -5.12
CA LEU A 248 -9.97 17.22 -5.76
C LEU A 248 -8.76 17.04 -6.67
N ARG A 249 -8.35 18.11 -7.38
CA ARG A 249 -7.20 18.10 -8.30
C ARG A 249 -5.90 17.75 -7.59
N LYS A 250 -5.62 18.32 -6.42
CA LYS A 250 -4.42 17.96 -5.62
C LYS A 250 -4.40 16.49 -5.20
N SER A 251 -5.57 15.85 -5.14
CA SER A 251 -5.74 14.46 -4.74
C SER A 251 -5.82 13.49 -5.93
N TRP A 252 -5.72 13.99 -7.16
CA TRP A 252 -5.85 13.18 -8.36
C TRP A 252 -4.74 12.13 -8.50
N GLY A 253 -5.06 10.99 -9.10
CA GLY A 253 -4.19 9.80 -9.13
C GLY A 253 -2.78 10.09 -9.68
N TRP A 254 -2.71 10.82 -10.80
CA TRP A 254 -1.45 11.16 -11.47
C TRP A 254 -0.55 12.10 -10.66
N TRP A 255 -1.14 13.06 -9.94
CA TRP A 255 -0.39 13.91 -9.02
C TRP A 255 0.14 13.14 -7.81
N LYS A 256 -0.63 12.14 -7.33
CA LYS A 256 -0.15 11.22 -6.28
C LYS A 256 1.02 10.37 -6.78
N VAL A 257 1.02 9.92 -8.04
CA VAL A 257 2.15 9.21 -8.65
C VAL A 257 3.39 10.08 -8.65
N LYS A 258 3.35 11.28 -9.24
CA LYS A 258 4.50 12.21 -9.24
C LYS A 258 5.01 12.50 -7.83
N LYS A 259 4.09 12.77 -6.89
CA LYS A 259 4.45 13.02 -5.48
C LYS A 259 5.25 11.87 -4.87
N TRP A 260 4.82 10.61 -5.07
CA TRP A 260 5.53 9.45 -4.52
C TRP A 260 6.88 9.21 -5.22
N THR A 261 6.96 9.45 -6.53
CA THR A 261 8.24 9.42 -7.26
C THR A 261 9.22 10.44 -6.69
N VAL A 262 8.81 11.70 -6.50
CA VAL A 262 9.67 12.73 -5.89
C VAL A 262 10.07 12.34 -4.47
N HIS A 263 9.16 11.78 -3.66
CA HIS A 263 9.50 11.28 -2.32
C HIS A 263 10.64 10.26 -2.36
N ILE A 264 10.55 9.25 -3.23
CA ILE A 264 11.56 8.20 -3.39
C ILE A 264 12.92 8.82 -3.76
N LEU A 265 12.93 9.70 -4.77
CA LEU A 265 14.16 10.33 -5.25
C LEU A 265 14.79 11.24 -4.19
N ASN A 266 13.98 11.98 -3.42
CA ASN A 266 14.45 12.74 -2.27
C ASN A 266 15.08 11.84 -1.20
N ARG A 267 14.49 10.68 -0.92
CA ARG A 267 15.04 9.75 0.08
C ARG A 267 16.34 9.13 -0.39
N LEU A 268 16.40 8.72 -1.65
CA LEU A 268 17.64 8.24 -2.27
C LEU A 268 18.74 9.28 -2.16
N TYR A 269 18.47 10.54 -2.49
CA TYR A 269 19.47 11.60 -2.38
C TYR A 269 19.87 11.92 -0.93
N THR A 270 18.89 12.18 -0.06
CA THR A 270 19.16 12.70 1.29
C THR A 270 19.77 11.67 2.23
N ARG A 271 19.35 10.41 2.13
CA ARG A 271 19.79 9.34 3.03
C ARG A 271 20.90 8.48 2.43
N PHE A 272 20.84 8.18 1.13
CA PHE A 272 21.73 7.19 0.52
C PHE A 272 22.69 7.78 -0.53
N GLY A 273 22.51 9.04 -0.91
CA GLY A 273 23.39 9.75 -1.84
C GLY A 273 24.53 10.50 -1.14
N ASP A 274 24.70 10.34 0.18
CA ASP A 274 25.72 11.06 0.93
C ASP A 274 27.09 10.35 0.89
N LEU A 275 28.11 11.03 0.38
CA LEU A 275 29.47 10.49 0.28
C LEU A 275 30.18 10.37 1.64
N LYS A 276 29.62 11.00 2.70
CA LYS A 276 30.15 10.93 4.07
C LYS A 276 29.71 9.66 4.80
N LEU A 277 28.91 8.79 4.16
CA LEU A 277 28.55 7.48 4.72
C LEU A 277 29.79 6.61 4.94
N GLN A 278 29.93 6.07 6.14
CA GLN A 278 31.11 5.31 6.56
C GLN A 278 31.16 3.90 5.96
N ASN A 279 30.00 3.31 5.65
CA ASN A 279 29.93 1.97 5.08
C ASN A 279 30.41 1.98 3.60
N PRO A 280 31.38 1.14 3.20
CA PRO A 280 31.94 1.12 1.84
C PRO A 280 30.93 0.82 0.72
N GLU A 281 29.96 -0.07 0.95
CA GLU A 281 28.92 -0.43 -0.03
C GLU A 281 28.00 0.77 -0.27
N TYR A 282 27.55 1.41 0.80
CA TYR A 282 26.74 2.63 0.73
C TYR A 282 27.50 3.79 0.11
N ARG A 283 28.80 3.91 0.35
CA ARG A 283 29.63 4.94 -0.29
C ARG A 283 29.75 4.70 -1.80
N SER A 284 29.94 3.45 -2.22
CA SER A 284 29.99 3.07 -3.64
C SER A 284 28.66 3.34 -4.33
N PHE A 285 27.54 2.99 -3.67
CA PHE A 285 26.20 3.34 -4.11
C PHE A 285 26.01 4.85 -4.24
N ALA A 286 26.41 5.63 -3.23
CA ALA A 286 26.29 7.09 -3.23
C ALA A 286 27.07 7.72 -4.39
N GLN A 287 28.30 7.27 -4.64
CA GLN A 287 29.11 7.73 -5.78
C GLN A 287 28.43 7.45 -7.12
N MET A 288 27.95 6.22 -7.31
CA MET A 288 27.20 5.83 -8.51
C MET A 288 25.93 6.66 -8.65
N PHE A 289 25.22 6.93 -7.55
CA PHE A 289 23.97 7.68 -7.55
C PHE A 289 24.18 9.14 -7.95
N GLN A 290 25.17 9.80 -7.32
CA GLN A 290 25.54 11.18 -7.60
C GLN A 290 26.01 11.37 -9.04
N LYS A 291 26.88 10.47 -9.52
CA LYS A 291 27.45 10.55 -10.87
C LYS A 291 26.40 10.37 -11.97
N ASN A 292 25.49 9.40 -11.81
CA ASN A 292 24.64 8.94 -12.91
C ASN A 292 23.21 9.52 -12.88
N TYR A 293 22.69 9.89 -11.71
CA TYR A 293 21.27 10.24 -11.58
C TYR A 293 20.99 11.60 -10.93
N ALA A 294 21.80 12.05 -9.96
CA ALA A 294 21.49 13.26 -9.19
C ALA A 294 21.30 14.51 -10.07
N GLY A 295 22.14 14.68 -11.11
CA GLY A 295 22.02 15.78 -12.08
C GLY A 295 20.73 15.70 -12.91
N LYS A 296 20.37 14.52 -13.43
CA LYS A 296 19.14 14.32 -14.20
C LYS A 296 17.88 14.54 -13.36
N ILE A 297 17.90 14.10 -12.10
CA ILE A 297 16.79 14.35 -11.16
C ILE A 297 16.63 15.85 -10.92
N LEU A 298 17.74 16.58 -10.72
CA LEU A 298 17.72 18.04 -10.54
C LEU A 298 17.12 18.74 -11.76
N GLU A 299 17.53 18.35 -12.97
CA GLU A 299 16.97 18.88 -14.22
C GLU A 299 15.45 18.65 -14.31
N CYS A 300 14.98 17.41 -14.07
CA CYS A 300 13.56 17.07 -14.04
C CYS A 300 12.78 17.93 -13.03
N HIS A 301 13.35 18.12 -11.84
CA HIS A 301 12.79 18.94 -10.78
C HIS A 301 12.66 20.42 -11.18
N LEU A 302 13.69 21.00 -11.80
CA LEU A 302 13.66 22.37 -12.30
C LEU A 302 12.61 22.53 -13.41
N ASN A 303 12.52 21.56 -14.32
CA ASN A 303 11.50 21.55 -15.38
C ASN A 303 10.07 21.52 -14.80
N LEU A 304 9.83 20.72 -13.75
CA LEU A 304 8.55 20.69 -13.05
C LEU A 304 8.22 22.01 -12.36
N LEU A 305 9.20 22.68 -11.72
CA LEU A 305 8.99 24.00 -11.12
C LEU A 305 8.73 25.09 -12.17
N ASN A 306 9.38 25.01 -13.33
CA ASN A 306 9.19 25.96 -14.42
C ASN A 306 7.74 25.96 -14.94
N VAL A 307 6.99 24.87 -14.75
CA VAL A 307 5.53 24.81 -15.05
C VAL A 307 4.77 25.92 -14.31
N ILE A 308 5.14 26.23 -13.06
CA ILE A 308 4.49 27.30 -12.29
C ILE A 308 4.74 28.67 -12.96
N ARG A 309 5.97 28.93 -13.41
CA ARG A 309 6.35 30.22 -14.03
C ARG A 309 5.56 30.49 -15.31
N ILE A 310 5.26 29.45 -16.09
CA ILE A 310 4.49 29.55 -17.34
C ILE A 310 2.97 29.49 -17.12
N GLY A 311 2.50 29.53 -15.86
CA GLY A 311 1.08 29.54 -15.51
C GLY A 311 0.41 28.16 -15.45
N GLY A 312 1.18 27.07 -15.50
CA GLY A 312 0.68 25.71 -15.36
C GLY A 312 0.43 25.31 -13.89
N TYR A 313 -0.25 24.19 -13.71
CA TYR A 313 -0.58 23.67 -12.38
C TYR A 313 0.46 22.68 -11.86
N LEU A 314 0.94 22.90 -10.64
CA LEU A 314 1.75 21.96 -9.87
C LEU A 314 1.23 21.95 -8.42
N PRO A 315 0.88 20.80 -7.82
CA PRO A 315 0.43 20.76 -6.44
C PRO A 315 1.52 21.25 -5.47
N ASP A 316 1.15 22.09 -4.50
CA ASP A 316 2.08 22.67 -3.51
C ASP A 316 2.95 21.62 -2.83
N ARG A 317 2.38 20.45 -2.51
CA ARG A 317 3.13 19.37 -1.88
C ARG A 317 4.25 18.84 -2.79
N VAL A 318 4.02 18.76 -4.09
CA VAL A 318 5.05 18.35 -5.06
C VAL A 318 6.11 19.44 -5.17
N ALA A 319 5.71 20.70 -5.30
CA ALA A 319 6.63 21.84 -5.35
C ALA A 319 7.53 21.89 -4.10
N ASN A 320 6.95 21.72 -2.91
CA ASN A 320 7.68 21.72 -1.65
C ASN A 320 8.73 20.60 -1.57
N LEU A 321 8.37 19.38 -2.01
CA LEU A 321 9.33 18.26 -2.04
C LEU A 321 10.47 18.52 -3.03
N ILE A 322 10.17 19.11 -4.18
CA ILE A 322 11.21 19.48 -5.16
C ILE A 322 12.15 20.53 -4.57
N LEU A 323 11.62 21.56 -3.92
CA LEU A 323 12.43 22.60 -3.27
C LEU A 323 13.31 22.03 -2.15
N GLN A 324 12.80 21.06 -1.37
CA GLN A 324 13.61 20.34 -0.38
C GLN A 324 14.76 19.57 -1.04
N TYR A 325 14.53 18.93 -2.19
CA TYR A 325 15.60 18.26 -2.93
C TYR A 325 16.69 19.27 -3.33
N ILE A 326 16.28 20.39 -3.95
CA ILE A 326 17.20 21.42 -4.45
C ILE A 326 18.01 22.01 -3.30
N SER A 327 17.36 22.36 -2.18
CA SER A 327 18.04 22.87 -0.99
C SER A 327 19.09 21.89 -0.47
N ASN A 328 18.74 20.61 -0.36
CA ASN A 328 19.70 19.59 0.07
C ASN A 328 20.83 19.38 -0.95
N SER A 329 20.55 19.49 -2.26
CA SER A 329 21.56 19.28 -3.29
C SER A 329 22.56 20.41 -3.40
N VAL A 330 22.14 21.65 -3.17
CA VAL A 330 23.04 22.81 -3.19
C VAL A 330 23.85 22.90 -1.91
N SER A 331 23.23 22.69 -0.74
CA SER A 331 23.94 22.78 0.55
C SER A 331 25.05 21.75 0.70
N LYS A 332 24.87 20.53 0.17
CA LYS A 332 25.87 19.45 0.26
C LYS A 332 27.06 19.60 -0.70
N VAL A 333 27.00 20.48 -1.70
CA VAL A 333 28.14 20.79 -2.59
C VAL A 333 29.08 21.82 -1.96
N ASN A 334 28.55 22.64 -1.03
CA ASN A 334 29.29 23.71 -0.36
C ASN A 334 29.87 23.31 1.03
N MET A 335 29.84 22.02 1.38
CA MET A 335 30.35 21.43 2.64
C MET A 335 31.03 20.09 2.36
#